data_AF-A0A847APT4-F1
#
_entry.id   AF-A0A847APT4-F1
#
_cell.length_a   1.000
_cell.length_b   1.000
_cell.length_c   1.000
_cell.angle_alpha   90.00
_cell.angle_beta   90.00
_cell.angle_gamma   90.00
#
_symmetry.space_group_name_H-M   'P 1'
#
loop_
_entity.id
_entity.type
_entity.pdbx_description
1 polymer ?
#
loop_
_entity_poly.entity_id
_entity_poly.type
_entity_poly.pdbx_seq_one_letter_code
_entity_poly.pdbx_strand_id
1 'polypeptide(L)' 'MSKKPNIAIIAGGDSSEFEVSIKSADNIFEAIDRNKFNPWLIYIKSTGWFIIKNNKPFT' A
#
# COMPACT_ATOMS: atom_id res chain seq x y z
N MET A 1 24.36 -4.44 -9.03
CA MET A 1 23.46 -4.03 -7.94
C MET A 1 22.62 -5.22 -7.53
N SER A 2 22.51 -5.54 -6.23
CA SER A 2 21.58 -6.57 -5.76
C SER A 2 20.14 -6.11 -6.02
N LYS A 3 19.27 -7.06 -6.40
CA LYS A 3 17.86 -6.77 -6.64
C LYS A 3 17.20 -6.36 -5.32
N LYS A 4 16.60 -5.17 -5.28
CA LYS A 4 15.83 -4.71 -4.11
C LYS A 4 14.62 -5.62 -3.89
N PRO A 5 14.32 -6.03 -2.65
CA PRO A 5 13.11 -6.79 -2.35
C PRO A 5 11.85 -5.96 -2.61
N ASN A 6 10.80 -6.63 -3.09
CA ASN A 6 9.47 -6.05 -3.18
C ASN A 6 8.78 -6.17 -1.82
N ILE A 7 8.17 -5.09 -1.34
CA ILE A 7 7.37 -5.09 -0.11
C ILE A 7 5.97 -4.61 -0.42
N ALA A 8 4.98 -5.41 -0.04
CA ALA A 8 3.57 -5.03 -0.09
C ALA A 8 3.17 -4.36 1.23
N ILE A 9 2.64 -3.14 1.13
CA ILE A 9 1.97 -2.43 2.20
C ILE A 9 0.48 -2.58 1.95
N ILE A 10 -0.22 -3.28 2.84
CA ILE A 10 -1.61 -3.68 2.67
C ILE A 10 -2.45 -2.97 3.74
N ALA A 11 -3.55 -2.34 3.33
CA ALA A 11 -4.47 -1.63 4.22
C ALA A 11 -5.92 -1.68 3.76
N GLY A 12 -6.82 -1.24 4.64
CA GLY A 12 -8.26 -1.23 4.41
C GLY A 12 -8.97 -2.34 5.18
N GLY A 13 -9.79 -3.12 4.47
CA GLY A 13 -10.66 -4.15 5.03
C GLY A 13 -12.09 -3.69 5.30
N ASP A 14 -12.93 -4.61 5.74
CA ASP A 14 -14.34 -4.35 6.07
C ASP A 14 -14.50 -4.07 7.56
N SER A 15 -13.85 -2.99 8.01
CA SER A 15 -13.89 -2.48 9.38
C SER A 15 -14.30 -1.00 9.40
N SER A 16 -14.80 -0.51 10.54
CA SER A 16 -14.95 0.92 10.81
C SER A 16 -13.62 1.67 10.79
N GLU A 17 -12.49 0.97 10.88
CA GLU A 17 -11.13 1.51 10.82
C GLU A 17 -10.58 1.64 9.39
N PHE A 18 -11.39 1.38 8.36
CA PHE A 18 -10.96 1.40 6.95
C PHE A 18 -10.14 2.66 6.63
N GLU A 19 -10.67 3.86 6.89
CA GLU A 19 -9.98 5.11 6.57
C GLU A 19 -8.68 5.30 7.38
N VAL A 20 -8.66 4.85 8.63
CA VAL A 20 -7.49 4.96 9.52
C VAL A 20 -6.38 4.03 9.03
N SER A 21 -6.73 2.81 8.62
CA SER A 21 -5.81 1.85 8.03
C SER A 21 -5.16 2.38 6.75
N ILE A 22 -5.96 2.99 5.86
CA ILE A 22 -5.50 3.60 4.61
C ILE A 22 -4.50 4.73 4.89
N LYS A 23 -4.86 5.69 5.74
CA LYS A 23 -3.96 6.81 6.10
C LYS A 23 -2.63 6.34 6.69
N SER A 24 -2.66 5.28 7.49
CA SER A 24 -1.45 4.69 8.07
C SER A 24 -0.54 4.08 7.01
N ALA A 25 -1.12 3.35 6.05
CA ALA A 25 -0.36 2.77 4.95
C ALA A 25 0.22 3.81 4.00
N ASP A 26 -0.51 4.90 3.72
CA ASP A 26 -0.01 6.02 2.91
C ASP A 26 1.23 6.65 3.54
N ASN A 27 1.19 6.93 4.85
CA ASN A 27 2.33 7.45 5.58
C ASN A 27 3.54 6.51 5.52
N ILE A 28 3.32 5.19 5.64
CA ILE A 28 4.40 4.19 5.52
C ILE A 28 4.95 4.17 4.08
N PHE A 29 4.09 4.22 3.07
CA PHE A 29 4.49 4.20 1.66
C PHE A 29 5.30 5.44 1.26
N GLU A 30 5.01 6.60 1.84
CA GLU A 30 5.80 7.82 1.63
C GLU A 30 7.13 7.81 2.41
N ALA A 31 7.14 7.22 3.61
CA ALA A 31 8.34 7.18 4.46
C ALA A 31 9.35 6.08 4.10
N ILE A 32 8.94 5.04 3.37
CA ILE A 32 9.79 3.86 3.12
C ILE A 32 11.02 4.20 2.25
N ASP A 33 12.17 3.67 2.64
CA ASP A 33 13.43 3.88 1.93
C ASP A 33 13.44 3.14 0.57
N ARG A 34 13.23 3.91 -0.51
CA ARG A 34 13.23 3.43 -1.89
C ARG A 34 14.62 3.03 -2.39
N ASN A 35 15.69 3.28 -1.64
CA ASN A 35 17.02 2.72 -1.93
C ASN A 35 17.15 1.28 -1.43
N LYS A 36 16.35 0.88 -0.43
CA LYS A 36 16.34 -0.48 0.12
C LYS A 36 15.24 -1.35 -0.46
N PHE A 37 14.07 -0.77 -0.75
CA PHE A 37 12.87 -1.52 -1.12
C PHE A 37 12.21 -1.03 -2.40
N ASN A 38 11.46 -1.93 -3.04
CA ASN A 38 10.47 -1.61 -4.07
C ASN A 38 9.06 -1.74 -3.44
N PRO A 39 8.49 -0.66 -2.89
CA PRO A 39 7.22 -0.72 -2.21
C PRO A 39 6.03 -0.78 -3.18
N TRP A 40 4.99 -1.51 -2.79
CA TRP A 40 3.70 -1.59 -3.46
C TRP A 40 2.61 -1.30 -2.44
N LEU A 41 1.72 -0.37 -2.76
CA LEU A 41 0.58 -0.01 -1.91
C LEU A 41 -0.67 -0.73 -2.42
N ILE A 42 -1.33 -1.48 -1.56
CA ILE A 42 -2.54 -2.24 -1.89
C ILE A 42 -3.65 -1.94 -0.88
N TYR A 43 -4.80 -1.55 -1.38
CA TYR A 43 -6.01 -1.40 -0.57
C TYR A 43 -6.93 -2.61 -0.75
N ILE A 44 -7.54 -3.06 0.33
CA ILE A 44 -8.55 -4.12 0.33
C ILE A 44 -9.89 -3.52 0.71
N LYS A 45 -10.94 -3.82 -0.05
CA LYS A 45 -12.32 -3.51 0.34
C LYS A 45 -13.25 -4.61 -0.15
N SER A 46 -14.07 -5.17 0.74
CA SER A 46 -14.83 -6.39 0.45
C SER A 46 -13.94 -7.47 -0.17
N THR A 47 -14.30 -7.99 -1.34
CA THR A 47 -13.52 -9.01 -2.05
C THR A 47 -12.44 -8.43 -2.96
N GLY A 48 -12.38 -7.10 -3.10
CA GLY A 48 -11.48 -6.42 -4.01
C GLY A 48 -10.12 -6.09 -3.41
N TRP A 49 -9.08 -6.27 -4.23
CA TRP A 49 -7.69 -5.88 -3.93
C TRP A 49 -7.23 -4.90 -5.01
N PHE A 50 -6.78 -3.73 -4.60
CA PHE A 50 -6.51 -2.60 -5.49
C PHE A 50 -5.09 -2.12 -5.29
N ILE A 51 -4.24 -2.27 -6.30
CA ILE A 51 -2.92 -1.63 -6.31
C ILE A 51 -3.13 -0.13 -6.49
N ILE A 52 -2.46 0.70 -5.70
CA ILE A 52 -2.65 2.14 -5.72
C ILE A 52 -1.51 2.81 -6.47
N LYS A 53 -1.85 3.64 -7.46
CA LYS A 53 -0.92 4.44 -8.25
C LYS A 53 -1.51 5.82 -8.50
N ASN A 54 -0.75 6.88 -8.20
CA ASN A 54 -1.21 8.28 -8.31
C ASN A 54 -2.56 8.52 -7.59
N ASN A 55 -2.70 7.98 -6.38
CA ASN A 55 -3.91 8.03 -5.55
C ASN A 55 -5.17 7.45 -6.21
N LYS A 56 -5.00 6.50 -7.15
CA LYS A 56 -6.10 5.79 -7.81
C LYS A 56 -5.84 4.29 -7.83
N PRO A 57 -6.89 3.47 -7.75
CA PRO A 57 -6.81 2.05 -8.10
C PRO A 57 -6.24 1.90 -9.51
N PHE A 58 -5.15 1.17 -9.62
CA PHE A 58 -4.58 0.69 -10.86
C PHE A 58 -5.33 -0.59 -11.23
N THR A 59 -6.20 -0.50 -12.24
CA THR A 59 -6.88 -1.64 -12.87
C THR A 59 -6.01 -2.27 -13.95
#